data_AF-A0A9W4X642-F1
#
_entry.id   AF-A0A9W4X642-F1
#
_cell.length_a   1.000
_cell.length_b   1.000
_cell.length_c   1.000
_cell.angle_alpha   90.00
_cell.angle_beta   90.00
_cell.angle_gamma   90.00
#
_symmetry.space_group_name_H-M   'P 1'
#
loop_
_entity.id
_entity.type
_entity.pdbx_description
1 polymer ?
#
loop_
_entity_poly.entity_id
_entity_poly.type
_entity_poly.pdbx_seq_one_letter_code
_entity_poly.pdbx_strand_id
1 'polypeptide(L)'
;YFKKQGYSSKQISLAYHKGIFPHEYITSHDRFKETELPLIQEFHSILEDMLSLADVWTTFRKISIRHYSLDPSHYVSASSLSWDVMLKMTKVKIELFTEMAMHDFIEKAKRGGIVIA
;
A
#
# COMPACT_ATOMS: atom_id res chain seq x y z
N TYR A 1 -22.20 17.36 3.00
CA TYR A 1 -21.26 18.18 2.21
C TYR A 1 -21.73 18.36 0.77
N PHE A 2 -21.75 17.32 -0.07
CA PHE A 2 -22.12 17.42 -1.50
C PHE A 2 -23.54 17.97 -1.80
N LYS A 3 -24.55 17.68 -0.96
CA LYS A 3 -25.89 18.30 -1.11
C LYS A 3 -25.89 19.83 -0.96
N LYS A 4 -24.96 20.41 -0.18
CA LYS A 4 -24.83 21.87 -0.02
C LYS A 4 -24.17 22.54 -1.24
N GLN A 5 -23.49 21.75 -2.07
CA GLN A 5 -22.82 22.19 -3.31
C GLN A 5 -23.73 22.02 -4.55
N GLY A 6 -25.02 21.71 -4.36
CA GLY A 6 -26.00 21.59 -5.45
C GLY A 6 -26.01 20.25 -6.19
N TYR A 7 -25.23 19.24 -5.77
CA TYR A 7 -25.25 17.92 -6.41
C TYR A 7 -26.52 17.13 -6.07
N SER A 8 -27.09 16.47 -7.09
CA SER A 8 -28.27 15.62 -6.94
C SER A 8 -27.97 14.35 -6.13
N SER A 9 -29.00 13.77 -5.51
CA SER A 9 -28.89 12.51 -4.78
C SER A 9 -28.34 11.37 -5.64
N LYS A 10 -28.65 11.36 -6.95
CA LYS A 10 -28.14 10.36 -7.91
C LYS A 10 -26.63 10.50 -8.16
N GLN A 11 -26.13 11.72 -8.37
CA GLN A 11 -24.69 11.96 -8.55
C GLN A 11 -23.89 11.57 -7.31
N ILE A 12 -24.43 11.89 -6.13
CA ILE A 12 -23.82 11.51 -4.85
C ILE A 12 -23.79 9.99 -4.70
N SER A 13 -24.90 9.31 -5.02
CA SER A 13 -24.96 7.84 -5.01
C SER A 13 -23.96 7.21 -5.97
N LEU A 14 -23.75 7.80 -7.15
CA LEU A 14 -22.78 7.31 -8.13
C LEU A 14 -21.34 7.45 -7.61
N ALA A 15 -21.00 8.56 -6.98
CA ALA A 15 -19.67 8.79 -6.41
C ALA A 15 -19.32 7.84 -5.25
N TYR A 16 -20.33 7.37 -4.51
CA TYR A 16 -20.15 6.41 -3.42
C TYR A 16 -20.27 4.94 -3.87
N HIS A 17 -20.69 4.69 -5.11
CA HIS A 17 -20.66 3.34 -5.66
C HIS A 17 -19.22 2.95 -6.01
N LYS A 18 -18.76 1.80 -5.49
CA LYS A 18 -17.47 1.22 -5.90
C LYS A 18 -17.57 0.78 -7.37
N GLY A 19 -17.08 1.62 -8.26
CA GLY A 19 -16.82 1.32 -9.66
C GLY A 19 -15.33 1.46 -9.97
N ILE A 20 -14.87 0.80 -11.03
CA ILE A 20 -13.54 1.01 -11.58
C ILE A 20 -13.63 2.26 -12.46
N PHE A 21 -12.90 3.33 -12.10
CA PHE A 21 -12.83 4.55 -12.91
C PHE A 21 -11.55 4.50 -13.76
N PRO A 22 -11.66 4.34 -15.09
CA PRO A 22 -10.48 4.18 -15.94
C PRO A 22 -9.80 5.52 -16.22
N HIS A 23 -8.84 5.86 -15.37
CA HIS A 23 -8.08 7.11 -15.44
C HIS A 23 -7.29 7.27 -16.73
N GLU A 24 -6.73 6.18 -17.27
CA GLU A 24 -5.99 6.23 -18.54
C GLU A 24 -6.89 6.34 -19.76
N TYR A 25 -8.12 5.85 -19.65
CA TYR A 25 -9.11 5.95 -20.71
C TYR A 25 -9.61 7.39 -20.84
N ILE A 26 -9.92 8.03 -19.72
CA ILE A 26 -10.59 9.33 -19.68
C ILE A 26 -9.56 10.45 -19.84
N THR A 27 -9.11 10.65 -21.08
CA THR A 27 -8.12 11.68 -21.46
C THR A 27 -8.76 12.99 -21.92
N SER A 28 -10.04 12.98 -22.30
CA SER A 28 -10.76 14.17 -22.76
C SER A 28 -12.22 14.20 -22.30
N HIS A 29 -12.80 15.40 -22.26
CA HIS A 29 -14.22 15.59 -21.92
C HIS A 29 -15.16 14.93 -22.93
N ASP A 30 -14.71 14.70 -24.15
CA ASP A 30 -15.53 14.07 -25.19
C ASP A 30 -15.75 12.58 -24.95
N ARG A 31 -14.83 11.91 -24.24
CA ARG A 31 -15.00 10.50 -23.87
C ARG A 31 -16.14 10.24 -22.87
N PHE A 32 -16.55 11.27 -22.13
CA PHE A 32 -17.75 11.18 -21.28
C PHE A 32 -19.07 11.21 -22.05
N LYS A 33 -19.04 11.61 -23.34
CA LYS A 33 -20.21 11.62 -24.22
C LYS A 33 -20.39 10.28 -24.96
N GLU A 34 -19.40 9.39 -24.86
CA GLU A 34 -19.49 8.05 -25.42
C GLU A 34 -20.58 7.25 -24.68
N THR A 35 -21.44 6.57 -25.45
CA THR A 35 -22.59 5.82 -24.91
C THR A 35 -22.25 4.38 -24.56
N GLU A 36 -21.04 3.94 -24.88
CA GLU A 36 -20.60 2.56 -24.74
C GLU A 36 -19.25 2.50 -24.03
N LEU A 37 -19.06 1.46 -23.23
CA LEU A 37 -17.77 1.18 -22.63
C LEU A 37 -16.77 0.76 -23.72
N PRO A 38 -15.52 1.21 -23.64
CA PRO A 38 -14.49 0.75 -24.56
C PRO A 38 -14.26 -0.76 -24.47
N LEU A 39 -13.64 -1.28 -25.53
CA LEU A 39 -13.19 -2.65 -25.56
C LEU A 39 -12.21 -2.92 -24.41
N ILE A 40 -12.27 -4.15 -23.85
CA ILE A 40 -11.41 -4.57 -22.74
C ILE A 40 -9.91 -4.40 -23.03
N GLN A 41 -9.53 -4.42 -24.31
CA GLN A 41 -8.16 -4.20 -24.78
C GLN A 41 -7.64 -2.78 -24.51
N GLU A 42 -8.50 -1.79 -24.33
CA GLU A 42 -8.08 -0.43 -23.97
C GLU A 42 -7.80 -0.26 -22.46
N PHE A 43 -8.09 -1.28 -21.64
CA PHE A 43 -7.76 -1.32 -20.21
C PHE A 43 -6.47 -2.10 -19.90
N HIS A 44 -5.69 -2.45 -20.94
CA HIS A 44 -4.59 -3.41 -20.84
C HIS A 44 -3.49 -3.00 -19.85
N SER A 45 -3.19 -1.71 -19.75
CA SER A 45 -2.17 -1.14 -18.85
C SER A 45 -2.44 -1.41 -17.36
N ILE A 46 -3.68 -1.21 -16.90
CA ILE A 46 -4.06 -1.43 -15.49
C ILE A 46 -4.00 -2.93 -15.15
N LEU A 47 -4.39 -3.79 -16.09
CA LEU A 47 -4.33 -5.24 -15.91
C LEU A 47 -2.88 -5.74 -15.89
N GLU A 48 -2.01 -5.20 -16.75
CA GLU A 48 -0.57 -5.49 -16.74
C GLU A 48 0.10 -5.08 -15.43
N ASP A 49 -0.18 -3.87 -14.92
CA ASP A 49 0.36 -3.41 -13.63
C ASP A 49 -0.10 -4.28 -12.46
N MET A 50 -1.37 -4.68 -12.46
CA MET A 50 -1.92 -5.57 -11.44
C MET A 50 -1.30 -6.99 -11.51
N LEU A 51 -1.11 -7.53 -12.72
CA LEU A 51 -0.48 -8.84 -12.94
C LEU A 51 0.99 -8.81 -12.51
N SER A 52 1.73 -7.77 -12.89
CA SER A 52 3.12 -7.54 -12.49
C SER A 52 3.26 -7.47 -10.97
N LEU A 53 2.37 -6.71 -10.29
CA LEU A 53 2.36 -6.64 -8.84
C LEU A 53 2.04 -8.00 -8.19
N ALA A 54 1.12 -8.76 -8.76
CA ALA A 54 0.78 -10.10 -8.27
C ALA A 54 1.95 -11.09 -8.40
N ASP A 55 2.71 -11.01 -9.49
CA ASP A 55 3.91 -11.83 -9.72
C ASP A 55 5.04 -11.47 -8.75
N VAL A 56 5.29 -10.17 -8.56
CA VAL A 56 6.25 -9.67 -7.56
C VAL A 56 5.84 -10.11 -6.15
N TRP A 57 4.56 -9.98 -5.79
CA TRP A 57 4.05 -10.40 -4.48
C TRP A 57 4.16 -11.91 -4.27
N THR A 58 3.81 -12.71 -5.28
CA THR A 58 3.89 -14.18 -5.20
C THR A 58 5.34 -14.63 -5.03
N THR A 59 6.27 -13.98 -5.73
CA THR A 59 7.70 -14.24 -5.60
C THR A 59 8.20 -13.86 -4.21
N PHE A 60 7.83 -12.68 -3.72
CA PHE A 60 8.17 -12.22 -2.37
C PHE A 60 7.64 -13.15 -1.27
N ARG A 61 6.38 -13.61 -1.38
CA ARG A 61 5.78 -14.57 -0.45
C ARG A 61 6.51 -15.91 -0.46
N LYS A 62 6.83 -16.44 -1.65
CA LYS A 62 7.62 -17.68 -1.79
C LYS A 62 9.00 -17.56 -1.15
N ILE A 63 9.72 -16.46 -1.39
CA ILE A 63 11.04 -16.20 -0.80
C ILE A 63 10.92 -16.09 0.73
N SER A 64 9.96 -15.32 1.23
CA SER A 64 9.78 -15.10 2.67
C SER A 64 9.47 -16.40 3.43
N ILE A 65 8.58 -17.23 2.89
CA ILE A 65 8.26 -18.53 3.49
C ILE A 65 9.47 -19.47 3.42
N ARG A 66 10.25 -19.45 2.33
CA ARG A 66 11.45 -20.31 2.18
C ARG A 66 12.59 -19.91 3.11
N HIS A 67 12.90 -18.62 3.21
CA HIS A 67 14.06 -18.13 3.97
C HIS A 67 13.76 -17.90 5.45
N TYR A 68 12.56 -17.39 5.76
CA TYR A 68 12.19 -16.99 7.12
C TYR A 68 11.16 -17.91 7.76
N SER A 69 10.51 -18.77 6.97
CA SER A 69 9.36 -19.58 7.41
C SER A 69 8.26 -18.72 8.04
N LEU A 70 8.06 -17.53 7.47
CA LEU A 70 7.03 -16.57 7.84
C LEU A 70 6.26 -16.18 6.58
N ASP A 71 4.94 -16.08 6.69
CA ASP A 71 4.09 -15.64 5.59
C ASP A 71 3.85 -14.12 5.69
N PRO A 72 4.29 -13.32 4.70
CA PRO A 72 4.06 -11.88 4.66
C PRO A 72 2.60 -11.47 4.74
N SER A 73 1.66 -12.35 4.39
CA SER A 73 0.22 -12.03 4.36
C SER A 73 -0.38 -11.79 5.75
N HIS A 74 0.32 -12.17 6.82
CA HIS A 74 -0.09 -11.90 8.21
C HIS A 74 0.38 -10.54 8.73
N TYR A 75 1.12 -9.77 7.91
CA TYR A 75 1.73 -8.51 8.31
C TYR A 75 1.13 -7.35 7.53
N VAL A 76 0.91 -6.23 8.22
CA VAL A 76 0.39 -4.99 7.60
C VAL A 76 1.43 -4.34 6.68
N SER A 77 2.72 -4.55 6.95
CA SER A 77 3.81 -3.94 6.19
C SER A 77 5.05 -4.84 6.13
N ALA A 78 5.93 -4.56 5.17
CA ALA A 78 7.24 -5.20 5.07
C ALA A 78 8.09 -4.94 6.33
N SER A 79 8.02 -3.75 6.93
CA SER A 79 8.77 -3.42 8.16
C SER A 79 8.35 -4.28 9.34
N SER A 80 7.05 -4.55 9.51
CA SER A 80 6.56 -5.46 10.57
C SER A 80 7.02 -6.90 10.37
N LEU A 81 7.06 -7.37 9.11
CA LEU A 81 7.64 -8.68 8.79
C LEU A 81 9.15 -8.68 9.10
N SER A 82 9.89 -7.68 8.65
CA SER A 82 11.34 -7.58 8.88
C SER A 82 11.68 -7.56 10.37
N TRP A 83 10.86 -6.93 11.20
CA TRP A 83 11.01 -6.94 12.64
C TRP A 83 10.89 -8.34 13.24
N ASP A 84 9.85 -9.09 12.89
CA ASP A 84 9.67 -10.46 13.38
C ASP A 84 10.75 -11.41 12.84
N VAL A 85 11.14 -11.24 11.58
CA VAL A 85 12.28 -11.93 10.96
C VAL A 85 13.56 -11.68 11.74
N MET A 86 13.85 -10.41 12.07
CA MET A 86 15.03 -10.01 12.84
C MET A 86 15.03 -10.71 14.22
N LEU A 87 13.90 -10.69 14.92
CA LEU A 87 13.78 -11.34 16.23
C LEU A 87 13.98 -12.86 16.14
N LYS A 88 13.38 -13.50 15.13
CA LYS A 88 13.50 -14.94 14.89
C LYS A 88 14.93 -15.36 14.56
N MET A 89 15.63 -14.56 13.75
CA MET A 89 17.00 -14.84 13.32
C MET A 89 18.02 -14.61 14.43
N THR A 90 17.90 -13.48 15.15
CA THR A 90 18.87 -13.11 16.20
C THR A 90 18.57 -13.78 17.54
N LYS A 91 17.35 -14.26 17.76
CA LYS A 91 16.84 -14.83 19.03
C LYS A 91 17.00 -13.88 20.22
N VAL A 92 17.19 -12.59 19.96
CA VAL A 92 17.30 -11.57 21.00
C VAL A 92 15.94 -11.37 21.64
N LYS A 93 15.91 -11.36 22.97
CA LYS A 93 14.73 -10.90 23.73
C LYS A 93 14.86 -9.40 23.93
N ILE A 94 13.86 -8.66 23.48
CA ILE A 94 13.79 -7.22 23.74
C ILE A 94 13.36 -7.02 25.18
N GLU A 95 14.20 -6.31 25.93
CA GLU A 95 13.89 -5.89 27.29
C GLU A 95 13.05 -4.61 27.26
N LEU A 96 12.10 -4.51 28.19
CA LEU A 96 11.23 -3.33 28.30
C LEU A 96 11.96 -2.25 29.10
N PHE A 97 11.88 -0.99 28.67
CA PHE A 97 12.37 0.11 29.48
C PHE A 97 11.52 0.25 30.74
N THR A 98 12.18 0.17 31.90
CA THR A 98 11.54 0.35 33.22
C THR A 98 11.54 1.80 33.68
N GLU A 99 12.46 2.63 33.16
CA GLU A 99 12.65 4.01 33.60
C GLU A 99 12.71 5.00 32.43
N MET A 100 12.13 6.18 32.61
CA MET A 100 12.10 7.26 31.61
C MET A 100 13.49 7.74 31.21
N ALA A 101 14.46 7.70 32.13
CA ALA A 101 15.83 8.12 31.86
C ALA A 101 16.51 7.29 30.76
N MET A 102 16.21 5.98 30.69
CA MET A 102 16.75 5.10 29.64
C MET A 102 16.15 5.43 28.27
N HIS A 103 14.85 5.74 28.23
CA HIS A 103 14.18 6.21 27.02
C HIS A 103 14.79 7.52 26.52
N ASP A 104 14.95 8.51 27.40
CA ASP A 104 15.50 9.83 27.05
C ASP A 104 16.96 9.74 26.56
N PHE A 105 17.75 8.85 27.16
CA PHE A 105 19.11 8.59 26.70
C PHE A 105 19.13 8.03 25.28
N ILE A 106 18.29 7.03 24.99
CA ILE A 106 18.22 6.41 23.66
C ILE A 106 17.68 7.37 22.61
N GLU A 107 16.64 8.15 22.93
CA GLU A 107 16.12 9.17 22.00
C GLU A 107 17.18 10.22 21.67
N LYS A 108 17.98 10.66 22.64
CA LYS A 108 19.12 11.57 22.39
C LYS A 108 20.27 10.88 21.63
N ALA A 109 20.42 9.57 21.77
CA ALA A 109 21.47 8.80 21.10
C ALA A 109 21.12 8.44 19.64
N LYS A 110 19.83 8.47 19.25
CA LYS A 110 19.39 8.23 17.87
C LYS A 110 19.93 9.34 16.97
N ARG A 111 20.80 8.96 16.04
CA ARG A 111 21.32 9.84 14.98
C ARG A 111 20.69 9.45 13.66
N GLY A 112 20.22 10.43 12.91
CA GLY A 112 19.74 10.23 11.54
C GLY A 112 20.89 9.99 10.56
N GLY A 113 20.55 9.72 9.30
CA GLY A 113 21.54 9.65 8.22
C GLY A 113 22.20 11.01 8.01
N ILE A 114 23.52 11.02 7.89
CA ILE A 114 24.27 12.22 7.49
C ILE A 114 24.16 12.33 5.96
N VAL A 115 23.55 13.40 5.48
CA VAL A 115 23.61 13.79 4.06
C VAL A 115 24.49 15.01 3.97
N ILE A 116 25.66 14.85 3.34
CA ILE A 116 26.53 15.97 2.99
C ILE A 116 26.11 16.35 1.56
N ALA A 117 25.49 17.52 1.41
CA ALA A 117 25.11 18.09 0.12
C ALA A 117 26.23 18.96 -0.45
#